data_AF-A0A9W9KGI6-F1
#
_entry.id   AF-A0A9W9KGI6-F1
#
_cell.length_a   1.000
_cell.length_b   1.000
_cell.length_c   1.000
_cell.angle_alpha   90.00
_cell.angle_beta   90.00
_cell.angle_gamma   90.00
#
_symmetry.space_group_name_H-M   'P 1'
#
loop_
_entity.id
_entity.type
_entity.pdbx_description
1 polymer ?
#
loop_
_entity_poly.entity_id
_entity_poly.type
_entity_poly.pdbx_seq_one_letter_code
_entity_poly.pdbx_strand_id
1 'polypeptide(L)' 'MATNQTHLSEREALDIVHNITGYTFINPEPFYQALLTPSPLNPEGNKGLALIDSQTLRLVLATEGYRRQAPRGKGSICF' A
#
# COMPACT_ATOMS: atom_id res chain seq x y z
N MET A 1 -8.07 -0.10 -31.54
CA MET A 1 -6.78 0.16 -30.88
C MET A 1 -6.80 -0.54 -29.54
N ALA A 2 -6.20 -1.72 -29.43
CA ALA A 2 -6.10 -2.44 -28.17
C ALA A 2 -4.97 -1.81 -27.36
N THR A 3 -5.28 -1.27 -26.20
CA THR A 3 -4.29 -0.84 -25.21
C THR A 3 -3.51 -2.07 -24.77
N ASN A 4 -2.24 -2.17 -25.18
CA ASN A 4 -1.28 -3.10 -24.60
C ASN A 4 -1.11 -2.72 -23.13
N GLN A 5 -1.91 -3.34 -22.25
CA GLN A 5 -1.66 -3.32 -20.83
C GLN A 5 -0.39 -4.13 -20.59
N THR A 6 0.70 -3.44 -20.27
CA THR A 6 1.95 -4.06 -19.85
C THR A 6 1.67 -4.81 -18.55
N HIS A 7 1.39 -6.11 -18.65
CA HIS A 7 1.19 -6.97 -17.50
C HIS A 7 2.56 -7.24 -16.88
N LEU A 8 2.91 -6.50 -15.83
CA LEU A 8 4.11 -6.78 -15.04
C LEU A 8 3.92 -8.13 -14.34
N SER A 9 4.96 -8.98 -14.37
CA SER A 9 4.97 -10.17 -13.52
C SER A 9 5.06 -9.78 -12.05
N GLU A 10 4.54 -10.63 -11.17
CA GLU A 10 4.60 -10.41 -9.71
C GLU A 10 6.04 -10.21 -9.21
N ARG A 11 6.99 -10.92 -9.84
CA ARG A 11 8.42 -10.81 -9.54
C ARG A 11 9.01 -9.46 -9.94
N GLU A 12 8.67 -8.95 -11.12
CA GLU A 12 9.11 -7.62 -11.55
C GLU A 12 8.54 -6.52 -10.66
N ALA A 13 7.28 -6.67 -10.22
CA ALA A 13 6.67 -5.74 -9.29
C ALA A 13 7.41 -5.72 -7.94
N LEU A 14 7.81 -6.89 -7.42
CA LEU A 14 8.58 -7.00 -6.18
C LEU A 14 9.96 -6.32 -6.31
N ASP A 15 10.67 -6.57 -7.40
CA ASP A 15 11.98 -5.98 -7.67
C ASP A 15 11.90 -4.44 -7.78
N ILE A 16 10.85 -3.92 -8.43
CA ILE A 16 10.59 -2.48 -8.50
C ILE A 16 10.36 -1.90 -7.11
N VAL A 17 9.55 -2.54 -6.26
CA VAL A 17 9.26 -2.03 -4.92
C VAL A 17 10.50 -2.08 -4.03
N HIS A 18 11.30 -3.14 -4.09
CA HIS A 18 12.59 -3.21 -3.38
C HIS A 18 13.51 -2.04 -3.76
N ASN A 19 13.61 -1.75 -5.06
CA ASN A 19 14.47 -0.69 -5.56
C ASN A 19 13.97 0.72 -5.19
N ILE A 20 12.65 0.97 -5.25
CA ILE A 20 12.07 2.29 -4.94
C ILE A 20 12.09 2.58 -3.44
N THR A 21 11.73 1.60 -2.63
CA THR A 21 11.56 1.81 -1.18
C THR A 21 12.85 1.60 -0.40
N GLY A 22 13.85 0.92 -0.98
CA GLY A 22 15.03 0.45 -0.27
C GLY A 22 14.72 -0.60 0.81
N TYR A 23 13.50 -1.14 0.82
CA TYR A 23 13.04 -2.15 1.76
C TYR A 23 12.99 -3.51 1.06
N THR A 24 13.74 -4.48 1.59
CA THR A 24 13.72 -5.86 1.11
C THR A 24 12.76 -6.70 1.95
N PHE A 25 11.74 -7.28 1.32
CA PHE A 25 10.84 -8.22 1.97
C PHE A 25 11.58 -9.53 2.29
N ILE A 26 11.68 -9.88 3.57
CA ILE A 26 12.26 -11.18 4.01
C ILE A 26 11.33 -12.33 3.62
N ASN A 27 10.02 -12.13 3.78
CA ASN A 27 8.97 -12.98 3.23
C ASN A 27 8.21 -12.18 2.16
N PRO A 28 8.18 -12.61 0.88
CA PRO A 28 7.47 -11.90 -0.18
C PRO A 28 5.96 -12.14 -0.18
N GLU A 29 5.45 -13.09 0.61
CA GLU A 29 4.02 -13.42 0.66
C GLU A 29 3.12 -12.21 1.01
N PRO A 30 3.43 -11.35 2.00
CA PRO A 30 2.61 -10.17 2.30
C PRO A 30 2.58 -9.17 1.15
N PHE A 31 3.66 -9.09 0.34
CA PHE A 31 3.68 -8.26 -0.85
C PHE A 31 2.67 -8.77 -1.89
N TYR A 32 2.68 -10.07 -2.19
CA TYR A 32 1.72 -10.64 -3.14
C TYR A 32 0.28 -10.55 -2.62
N GLN A 33 0.05 -10.79 -1.33
CA GLN A 33 -1.25 -10.61 -0.70
C GLN A 33 -1.74 -9.16 -0.81
N ALA A 34 -0.85 -8.17 -0.71
CA ALA A 34 -1.19 -6.76 -0.87
C ALA A 34 -1.63 -6.40 -2.30
N LEU A 35 -1.19 -7.15 -3.31
CA LEU A 35 -1.59 -6.95 -4.71
C LEU A 35 -2.94 -7.60 -5.06
N LEU A 36 -3.49 -8.44 -4.20
CA LEU A 36 -4.74 -9.14 -4.48
C LEU A 36 -5.93 -8.17 -4.50
N THR A 37 -6.58 -8.09 -5.66
CA THR A 37 -7.86 -7.39 -5.79
C THR A 37 -9.02 -8.32 -5.44
N PRO A 38 -10.11 -7.80 -4.84
CA PRO A 38 -11.32 -8.58 -4.62
C PRO A 38 -11.83 -9.25 -5.91
N SER A 39 -12.11 -10.54 -5.83
CA SER A 39 -12.65 -11.35 -6.94
C SER A 39 -13.65 -12.38 -6.41
N PRO A 40 -14.45 -13.05 -7.26
CA PRO A 40 -15.38 -14.08 -6.80
C PRO A 40 -14.71 -15.24 -6.04
N LEU A 41 -13.45 -15.55 -6.36
CA LEU A 41 -12.66 -16.60 -5.69
C LEU A 41 -11.95 -16.09 -4.42
N ASN A 42 -11.73 -14.77 -4.33
CA ASN A 42 -11.15 -14.12 -3.16
C ASN A 42 -11.90 -12.81 -2.89
N PRO A 43 -13.08 -12.87 -2.24
CA PRO A 43 -13.94 -11.70 -2.06
C PRO A 43 -13.32 -10.64 -1.13
N GLU A 44 -12.35 -11.05 -0.32
CA GLU A 44 -11.66 -10.16 0.60
C GLU A 44 -10.41 -9.52 -0.02
N GLY A 45 -9.77 -10.16 -1.01
CA GLY A 45 -8.57 -9.61 -1.67
C GLY A 45 -7.52 -9.18 -0.63
N ASN A 46 -7.06 -7.93 -0.73
CA ASN A 46 -6.12 -7.31 0.20
C ASN A 46 -6.77 -6.51 1.36
N LYS A 47 -8.10 -6.56 1.55
CA LYS A 47 -8.82 -5.68 2.50
C LYS A 47 -8.25 -5.69 3.92
N GLY A 48 -7.85 -6.86 4.43
CA GLY A 48 -7.25 -6.98 5.76
C GLY A 48 -5.93 -6.19 5.88
N LEU A 49 -5.07 -6.29 4.88
CA LEU A 49 -3.81 -5.53 4.81
C LEU A 49 -4.09 -4.03 4.59
N ALA A 50 -5.05 -3.68 3.75
CA ALA A 50 -5.44 -2.29 3.51
C ALA A 50 -5.98 -1.60 4.78
N LEU A 51 -6.69 -2.33 5.64
CA LEU A 51 -7.15 -1.80 6.92
C LEU A 51 -5.97 -1.46 7.86
N ILE A 52 -4.99 -2.37 7.96
CA ILE A 52 -3.78 -2.17 8.76
C ILE A 52 -2.96 -1.00 8.22
N ASP A 53 -2.79 -0.94 6.89
CA ASP A 53 -2.08 0.15 6.21
C ASP A 53 -2.71 1.51 6.52
N SER A 54 -4.04 1.62 6.40
CA SER A 54 -4.75 2.88 6.66
C SER A 54 -4.49 3.42 8.08
N GLN A 55 -4.46 2.56 9.09
CA GLN A 55 -4.17 2.98 10.47
C GLN A 55 -2.69 3.32 10.67
N THR A 56 -1.81 2.52 10.08
CA THR A 56 -0.35 2.70 10.17
C THR A 56 0.07 4.02 9.51
N LEU A 57 -0.43 4.31 8.31
CA LEU A 57 -0.14 5.54 7.58
C LEU A 57 -0.63 6.77 8.34
N ARG A 58 -1.84 6.72 8.93
CA ARG A 58 -2.35 7.80 9.80
C ARG A 58 -1.42 8.07 10.98
N LEU A 59 -0.95 7.01 11.65
CA LEU A 59 -0.05 7.15 12.79
C LEU A 59 1.30 7.75 12.37
N VAL A 60 1.87 7.29 11.26
CA VAL A 60 3.14 7.82 10.72
C VAL A 60 2.99 9.30 10.36
N LEU A 61 1.92 9.66 9.63
CA LEU A 61 1.65 11.05 9.26
C LEU A 61 1.38 11.93 10.48
N ALA A 62 0.63 11.44 11.47
CA ALA A 62 0.39 12.17 12.72
C ALA A 62 1.68 12.41 13.50
N THR A 63 2.54 11.38 13.59
CA THR A 63 3.84 11.47 14.27
C THR A 63 4.76 12.46 13.58
N GLU A 64 4.86 12.38 12.26
CA GLU A 64 5.70 13.29 11.48
C GLU A 64 5.16 14.72 11.48
N GLY A 65 3.83 14.88 11.41
CA GLY A 65 3.16 16.16 11.56
C GLY A 65 3.43 16.79 12.93
N TYR A 66 3.36 16.01 14.01
CA TYR A 66 3.71 16.46 15.36
C TYR A 66 5.18 16.89 15.44
N ARG A 67 6.11 16.07 14.91
CA ARG A 67 7.55 16.39 14.87
C ARG A 67 7.85 17.69 14.14
N ARG A 68 7.11 17.97 13.06
CA ARG A 68 7.24 19.21 12.26
C ARG A 68 6.41 20.38 12.77
N GLN A 69 5.69 20.23 13.89
CA GLN A 69 4.74 21.21 14.40
C GLN A 69 3.73 21.66 13.33
N ALA A 70 3.32 20.74 12.46
CA ALA A 70 2.35 21.02 11.40
C ALA A 70 1.06 21.55 12.06
N PRO A 71 0.51 22.67 11.57
CA PRO A 71 -0.74 23.18 12.10
C PRO A 71 -1.81 22.09 11.92
N ARG A 72 -2.67 21.91 12.92
CA ARG A 72 -3.85 21.06 12.78
C ARG A 72 -4.66 21.59 11.61
N GLY A 73 -4.60 20.90 10.47
CA GLY A 73 -5.46 21.22 9.34
C GLY A 73 -6.90 21.12 9.82
N LYS A 74 -7.69 22.18 9.66
CA LYS A 74 -9.16 22.14 9.79
C LYS A 74 -9.79 21.34 8.63
N GLY A 75 -9.09 20.33 8.13
CA GLY A 75 -9.58 19.39 7.13
C GLY A 75 -10.05 18.16 7.88
N SER A 76 -11.37 18.05 8.03
CA SER A 76 -12.02 16.80 8.36
C SER A 76 -11.51 15.72 7.41
N ILE A 77 -10.74 14.77 7.91
CA ILE A 77 -10.49 13.51 7.22
C ILE A 77 -11.67 12.62 7.59
N CYS A 78 -12.76 12.75 6.86
CA CYS A 78 -13.85 11.78 6.90
C CYS A 78 -13.38 10.51 6.18
N PHE A 79 -13.53 9.36 6.86
CA PHE A 79 -13.47 8.03 6.27
C PHE A 79 -14.88 7.59 5.89
#